data_AF-A0AAD6NRF6-F1
#
_entry.id   AF-A0AAD6NRF6-F1
#
_cell.length_a   1.000
_cell.length_b   1.000
_cell.length_c   1.000
_cell.angle_alpha   90.00
_cell.angle_beta   90.00
_cell.angle_gamma   90.00
#
_symmetry.space_group_name_H-M   'P 1'
#
loop_
_entity.id
_entity.type
_entity.pdbx_description
1 polymer ?
#
loop_
_entity_poly.entity_id
_entity_poly.type
_entity_poly.pdbx_seq_one_letter_code
_entity_poly.pdbx_strand_id
1 'polypeptide(L)'
;MECSLFGNLNQRKLVSSGGFPDSAFFNAFVEMARRLWALNLLAFSFGEDVSIFQVAKNCRFSDVYMEAVTQDSVLETTTAGTDLLVAFTVVPGFKIGKTVIQSQVYLSPASS
;
A
#
# COMPACT_ATOMS: atom_id res chain seq x y z
N MET A 1 -10.48 -18.61 -3.90
CA MET A 1 -9.05 -18.56 -3.57
C MET A 1 -8.62 -19.82 -2.81
N GLU A 2 -9.21 -20.15 -1.66
CA GLU A 2 -8.84 -21.34 -0.86
C GLU A 2 -9.06 -22.69 -1.55
N CYS A 3 -10.21 -22.89 -2.22
CA CYS A 3 -10.44 -24.11 -3.04
C CYS A 3 -9.40 -24.30 -4.15
N SER A 4 -8.86 -23.20 -4.68
CA SER A 4 -7.86 -23.24 -5.75
C SER A 4 -6.47 -23.60 -5.23
N LEU A 5 -6.16 -23.22 -3.98
CA LEU A 5 -4.87 -23.50 -3.32
C LEU A 5 -4.82 -24.90 -2.70
N PHE A 6 -5.93 -25.35 -2.09
CA PHE A 6 -5.96 -26.58 -1.29
C PHE A 6 -6.90 -27.65 -1.84
N GLY A 7 -7.61 -27.38 -2.94
CA GLY A 7 -8.57 -28.31 -3.54
C GLY A 7 -9.85 -28.54 -2.71
N ASN A 8 -9.97 -27.92 -1.52
CA ASN A 8 -11.10 -28.10 -0.61
C ASN A 8 -11.26 -26.88 0.34
N LEU A 9 -12.35 -26.87 1.13
CA LEU A 9 -12.67 -25.84 2.13
C LEU A 9 -12.55 -26.34 3.58
N ASN A 10 -11.89 -27.47 3.81
CA ASN A 10 -11.86 -28.10 5.14
C ASN A 10 -11.09 -27.25 6.15
N GLN A 11 -10.00 -26.60 5.72
CA GLN A 11 -9.24 -25.66 6.56
C GLN A 11 -10.12 -24.51 7.05
N ARG A 12 -10.93 -23.91 6.16
CA ARG A 12 -11.85 -22.82 6.55
C ARG A 12 -12.90 -23.28 7.55
N LYS A 13 -13.48 -24.46 7.35
CA LYS A 13 -14.44 -25.03 8.31
C LYS A 13 -13.81 -25.22 9.69
N LEU A 14 -12.59 -25.76 9.73
CA LEU A 14 -11.84 -25.97 10.96
C LEU A 14 -11.56 -24.64 11.70
N VAL A 15 -11.03 -23.64 10.99
CA VAL A 15 -10.77 -22.30 11.54
C VAL A 15 -12.06 -21.64 12.02
N SER A 16 -13.15 -21.76 11.27
CA SER A 16 -14.45 -21.17 11.62
C SER A 16 -15.07 -21.83 12.86
N SER A 17 -14.75 -23.09 13.14
CA SER A 17 -15.10 -23.77 14.40
C SER A 17 -14.15 -23.48 15.56
N GLY A 18 -13.16 -22.59 15.37
CA GLY A 18 -12.15 -22.26 16.39
C GLY A 18 -10.99 -23.26 16.48
N GLY A 19 -10.88 -24.18 15.53
CA GLY A 19 -9.77 -25.13 15.43
C GLY A 19 -8.59 -24.55 14.64
N PHE A 20 -7.38 -25.04 14.91
CA PHE A 20 -6.16 -24.59 14.23
C PHE A 20 -5.68 -25.70 13.28
N PRO A 21 -5.54 -25.43 11.97
CA PRO A 21 -4.99 -26.40 11.04
C PRO A 21 -3.51 -26.68 11.33
N ASP A 22 -3.14 -27.95 11.53
CA ASP A 22 -1.74 -28.35 11.60
C ASP A 22 -1.18 -28.55 10.18
N SER A 23 -0.95 -27.44 9.50
CA SER A 23 -0.36 -27.43 8.15
C SER A 23 0.82 -26.48 8.11
N ALA A 24 1.87 -26.83 7.37
CA ALA A 24 3.05 -25.99 7.21
C ALA A 24 2.69 -24.58 6.70
N PHE A 25 1.71 -24.47 5.81
CA PHE A 25 1.21 -23.19 5.32
C PHE A 25 0.57 -22.34 6.44
N PHE A 26 -0.31 -22.95 7.25
CA PHE A 26 -0.96 -22.23 8.35
C PHE A 26 0.06 -21.77 9.39
N ASN A 27 1.03 -22.62 9.74
CA ASN A 27 2.10 -22.25 10.66
C ASN A 27 2.94 -21.09 10.12
N ALA A 28 3.33 -21.12 8.84
CA ALA A 28 4.06 -20.01 8.21
C ALA A 28 3.22 -18.72 8.16
N PHE A 29 1.93 -18.83 7.86
CA PHE A 29 1.00 -17.70 7.85
C PHE A 29 0.87 -17.08 9.25
N VAL A 30 0.66 -17.88 10.29
CA VAL A 30 0.56 -17.41 11.67
C VAL A 30 1.87 -16.76 12.12
N GLU A 31 3.02 -17.33 11.77
CA GLU A 31 4.31 -16.74 12.09
C GLU A 31 4.49 -15.37 11.42
N MET A 32 4.15 -15.26 10.14
CA MET A 32 4.15 -13.98 9.42
C MET A 32 3.19 -12.98 10.08
N ALA A 33 1.95 -13.38 10.35
CA ALA A 33 0.95 -12.54 11.00
C ALA A 33 1.41 -12.05 12.37
N ARG A 34 2.06 -12.92 13.17
CA ARG A 34 2.63 -12.55 14.47
C ARG A 34 3.74 -11.51 14.33
N ARG A 35 4.64 -11.67 13.35
CA ARG A 35 5.72 -10.72 13.07
C ARG A 35 5.16 -9.36 12.64
N LEU A 36 4.16 -9.36 11.77
CA LEU A 36 3.45 -8.14 11.34
C LEU A 36 2.72 -7.47 12.52
N TRP A 37 2.05 -8.25 13.37
CA TRP A 37 1.38 -7.74 14.57
C TRP A 37 2.37 -7.11 15.55
N ALA A 38 3.51 -7.77 15.80
CA ALA A 38 4.55 -7.23 16.67
C ALA A 38 5.17 -5.94 16.10
N LEU A 39 5.41 -5.90 14.79
CA LEU A 39 5.88 -4.70 14.11
C LEU A 39 4.87 -3.56 14.21
N ASN A 40 3.58 -3.86 14.04
CA ASN A 40 2.51 -2.88 14.19
C ASN A 40 2.45 -2.37 15.64
N LEU A 41 2.52 -3.26 16.63
CA LEU A 41 2.53 -2.86 18.05
C LEU A 41 3.76 -2.00 18.39
N LEU A 42 4.92 -2.33 17.85
CA LEU A 42 6.13 -1.52 17.97
C LEU A 42 5.92 -0.13 17.35
N ALA A 43 5.35 -0.07 16.14
CA ALA A 43 5.01 1.19 15.48
C ALA A 43 4.07 2.05 16.36
N PHE A 44 3.04 1.44 16.95
CA PHE A 44 2.13 2.10 17.89
C PHE A 44 2.82 2.56 19.19
N SER A 45 3.84 1.84 19.66
CA SER A 45 4.56 2.18 20.89
C SER A 45 5.38 3.48 20.78
N PHE A 46 5.74 3.90 19.57
CA PHE A 46 6.44 5.17 19.36
C PHE A 46 5.56 6.40 19.60
N GLY A 47 4.24 6.22 19.72
CA GLY A 47 3.31 7.31 20.06
C GLY A 47 3.21 8.41 19.00
N GLU A 48 3.72 8.17 17.79
CA GLU A 48 3.55 9.09 16.67
C GLU A 48 2.23 8.80 15.95
N ASP A 49 1.53 9.86 15.57
CA ASP A 49 0.33 9.75 14.73
C ASP A 49 0.72 9.23 13.36
N VAL A 50 0.36 7.97 13.08
CA VAL A 50 0.49 7.37 11.75
C VAL A 50 -0.83 7.58 11.02
N SER A 51 -0.79 8.32 9.92
CA SER A 51 -1.94 8.46 9.02
C SER A 51 -1.56 8.08 7.59
N ILE A 52 -2.50 7.41 6.93
CA ILE A 52 -2.39 7.06 5.52
C ILE A 52 -3.11 8.15 4.73
N PHE A 53 -2.48 8.64 3.66
CA PHE A 53 -3.12 9.55 2.73
C PHE A 53 -3.07 9.01 1.32
N GLN A 54 -4.14 9.23 0.58
CA GLN A 54 -4.25 8.86 -0.83
C GLN A 54 -4.44 10.14 -1.64
N VAL A 55 -3.70 10.26 -2.73
CA VAL A 55 -3.79 11.43 -3.60
C VAL A 55 -5.01 11.27 -4.51
N ALA A 56 -5.83 12.32 -4.54
CA ALA A 56 -7.01 12.34 -5.40
C ALA A 56 -6.62 12.43 -6.88
N LYS A 57 -7.46 11.83 -7.72
CA LYS A 57 -7.34 11.95 -9.18
C LYS A 57 -7.51 13.41 -9.61
N ASN A 58 -6.80 13.79 -10.66
CA ASN A 58 -6.76 15.14 -11.24
C ASN A 58 -6.16 16.22 -10.32
N CYS A 59 -5.45 15.83 -9.27
CA CYS A 59 -4.64 16.78 -8.49
C CYS A 59 -3.33 17.10 -9.22
N ARG A 60 -2.80 18.30 -8.97
CA ARG A 60 -1.47 18.67 -9.43
C ARG A 60 -0.41 17.85 -8.71
N PHE A 61 0.64 17.48 -9.45
CA PHE A 61 1.78 16.78 -8.88
C PHE A 61 2.52 17.68 -7.88
N SER A 62 2.93 17.10 -6.75
CA SER A 62 3.80 17.75 -5.77
C SER A 62 4.91 16.79 -5.38
N ASP A 63 6.12 17.10 -5.79
CA ASP A 63 7.35 16.37 -5.50
C ASP A 63 7.66 16.23 -4.01
N VAL A 64 7.06 17.04 -3.14
CA VAL A 64 7.18 16.93 -1.68
C VAL A 64 6.37 15.75 -1.13
N TYR A 65 5.17 15.52 -1.67
CA TYR A 65 4.22 14.51 -1.15
C TYR A 65 4.05 13.30 -2.07
N MET A 66 4.56 13.36 -3.29
CA MET A 66 4.28 12.40 -4.35
C MET A 66 5.55 12.01 -5.09
N GLU A 67 5.64 10.74 -5.47
CA GLU A 67 6.69 10.18 -6.30
C GLU A 67 6.06 9.67 -7.61
N ALA A 68 6.59 10.08 -8.76
CA ALA A 68 6.11 9.61 -10.05
C ALA A 68 6.70 8.23 -10.37
N VAL A 69 5.86 7.24 -10.65
CA VAL A 69 6.30 5.86 -10.95
C VAL A 69 6.98 5.75 -12.32
N THR A 70 6.71 6.67 -13.24
CA THR A 70 7.32 6.74 -14.57
C THR A 70 8.30 7.93 -14.62
N GLN A 71 9.52 7.73 -14.11
CA GLN A 71 10.53 8.79 -13.97
C GLN A 71 11.06 9.32 -15.32
N ASP A 72 11.21 8.48 -16.35
CA ASP A 72 12.06 8.85 -17.49
C ASP A 72 11.35 9.64 -18.62
N SER A 73 10.03 9.53 -18.78
CA SER A 73 9.30 10.17 -19.89
C SER A 73 8.47 11.40 -19.48
N VAL A 74 8.17 11.54 -18.19
CA VAL A 74 7.24 12.55 -17.68
C VAL A 74 7.96 13.80 -17.14
N LEU A 75 9.21 13.66 -16.69
CA LEU A 75 10.00 14.80 -16.23
C LEU A 75 10.45 15.71 -17.38
N GLU A 76 10.70 15.18 -18.58
CA GLU A 76 10.99 15.98 -19.78
C GLU A 76 9.78 16.80 -20.29
N THR A 77 8.56 16.33 -20.02
CA THR A 77 7.32 17.06 -20.37
C THR A 77 6.97 18.17 -19.37
N THR A 78 7.53 18.10 -18.15
CA THR A 78 7.37 19.16 -17.14
C THR A 78 8.14 20.42 -17.52
N THR A 79 9.30 20.29 -18.19
CA THR A 79 10.04 21.39 -18.81
C THR A 79 9.32 22.04 -19.99
N ALA A 80 8.33 21.37 -20.59
CA ALA A 80 7.59 21.85 -21.75
C ALA A 80 6.29 22.62 -21.42
N GLY A 81 6.03 22.92 -20.14
CA GLY A 81 4.86 23.72 -19.73
C GLY A 81 3.52 22.98 -19.76
N THR A 82 3.53 21.64 -19.77
CA THR A 82 2.30 20.83 -19.66
C THR A 82 1.95 20.58 -18.20
N ASP A 83 0.73 20.96 -17.78
CA ASP A 83 0.22 20.67 -16.44
C ASP A 83 0.00 19.15 -16.33
N LEU A 84 0.83 18.47 -15.55
CA LEU A 84 0.71 17.05 -15.26
C LEU A 84 -0.23 16.86 -14.06
N LEU A 85 -1.22 15.99 -14.26
CA LEU A 85 -2.21 15.65 -13.26
C LEU A 85 -2.06 14.20 -12.83
N VAL A 86 -2.40 13.94 -11.57
CA VAL A 86 -2.45 12.60 -11.01
C VAL A 86 -3.58 11.82 -11.65
N ALA A 87 -3.26 10.78 -12.42
CA ALA A 87 -4.26 9.90 -12.98
C ALA A 87 -4.84 8.96 -11.91
N PHE A 88 -3.97 8.35 -11.10
CA PHE A 88 -4.33 7.50 -9.97
C PHE A 88 -3.15 7.26 -9.02
N THR A 89 -3.46 6.86 -7.79
CA THR A 89 -2.46 6.44 -6.79
C THR A 89 -2.15 4.96 -6.95
N VAL A 90 -0.86 4.61 -7.07
CA VAL A 90 -0.36 3.22 -7.10
C VAL A 90 -0.12 2.72 -5.69
N VAL A 91 0.56 3.53 -4.87
CA VAL A 91 0.85 3.23 -3.46
C VAL A 91 0.46 4.45 -2.62
N PRO A 92 -0.35 4.27 -1.57
CA PRO A 92 -0.70 5.38 -0.68
C PRO A 92 0.54 5.91 0.04
N GLY A 93 0.52 7.19 0.38
CA GLY A 93 1.55 7.82 1.20
C GLY A 93 1.26 7.63 2.68
N PHE A 94 2.29 7.83 3.50
CA PHE A 94 2.19 7.72 4.95
C PHE A 94 2.74 8.98 5.60
N LYS A 95 2.08 9.44 6.66
CA LYS A 95 2.59 10.46 7.55
C LYS A 95 2.81 9.83 8.91
N ILE A 96 4.02 9.93 9.42
CA ILE A 96 4.45 9.40 10.72
C ILE A 96 5.01 10.57 11.50
N GLY A 97 4.19 11.14 12.39
CA GLY A 97 4.53 12.37 13.10
C GLY A 97 4.77 13.55 12.15
N LYS A 98 6.03 13.97 12.03
CA LYS A 98 6.49 15.04 11.11
C LYS A 98 7.07 14.51 9.79
N THR A 99 7.31 13.20 9.71
CA THR A 99 7.91 12.56 8.54
C THR A 99 6.81 12.21 7.54
N VAL A 100 7.06 12.53 6.27
CA VAL A 100 6.17 12.17 5.15
C VAL A 100 6.89 11.17 4.27
N ILE A 101 6.25 10.01 4.08
CA ILE A 101 6.60 9.03 3.06
C ILE A 101 5.67 9.29 1.87
N GLN A 102 6.27 9.53 0.71
CA GLN A 102 5.57 9.98 -0.48
C GLN A 102 4.63 8.93 -1.03
N SER A 103 3.50 9.37 -1.59
CA SER A 103 2.58 8.51 -2.31
C SER A 103 3.08 8.30 -3.74
N GLN A 104 3.11 7.05 -4.19
CA GLN A 104 3.47 6.75 -5.58
C GLN A 104 2.26 6.97 -6.48
N VAL A 105 2.40 7.86 -7.44
CA VAL A 105 1.32 8.29 -8.34
C VAL A 105 1.70 8.07 -9.79
N TYR A 106 0.70 7.75 -10.60
CA TYR A 106 0.82 7.80 -12.04
C TYR A 106 0.36 9.17 -12.53
N LEU A 107 1.15 9.77 -13.43
CA LEU A 107 0.88 11.09 -13.98
C LEU A 107 0.40 10.98 -15.42
N SER A 108 -0.52 11.86 -15.79
CA SER A 108 -0.98 12.04 -17.16
C SER A 108 -1.06 13.52 -17.50
N PRO A 109 -0.83 13.92 -18.76
CA PRO A 109 -1.11 15.28 -19.21
C PRO A 109 -2.55 15.67 -18.91
N ALA A 110 -2.79 16.91 -18.50
CA ALA A 110 -4.14 17.45 -18.40
C ALA A 110 -4.81 17.37 -19.78
N SER A 111 -5.94 16.66 -19.87
CA SER A 111 -6.80 16.73 -21.06
C SER A 111 -7.50 18.10 -21.06
N SER A 112 -7.20 18.91 -22.08
CA SER A 112 -7.95 20.14 -22.38
C SER A 112 -9.43 19.88 -22.63
#